data_AF-A0A4P9THF4-F1
#
_entry.id   AF-A0A4P9THF4-F1
#
_cell.length_a   1.000
_cell.length_b   1.000
_cell.length_c   1.000
_cell.angle_alpha   90.00
_cell.angle_beta   90.00
_cell.angle_gamma   90.00
#
_symmetry.space_group_name_H-M   'P 1'
#
loop_
_entity.id
_entity.type
_entity.pdbx_description
1 polymer ?
#
loop_
_entity_poly.entity_id
_entity_poly.type
_entity_poly.pdbx_seq_one_letter_code
_entity_poly.pdbx_strand_id
1 'polypeptide(L)'
;MSQEIAVVGSPEFTTGFRLAGVRRFENVPDDEKDERLDAAATAALEDEGVGIVVMHDDDLEYLSRSVRQEVETSVEPVVVTIGSGTGGGGLRDQIKRAIGIDLMDEDEES
;
A
#
# COMPACT_ATOMS: atom_id res chain seq x y z
N MET A 1 8.68 21.46 -11.57
CA MET A 1 8.81 20.10 -12.12
C MET A 1 7.48 19.41 -11.89
N SER A 2 6.93 18.71 -12.87
CA SER A 2 5.74 17.89 -12.65
C SER A 2 6.17 16.59 -11.96
N GLN A 3 5.62 16.31 -10.78
CA GLN A 3 5.81 15.03 -10.10
C GLN A 3 5.05 13.92 -10.83
N GLU A 4 5.59 12.70 -10.80
CA GLU A 4 5.00 11.51 -11.44
C GLU A 4 4.44 10.53 -10.39
N ILE A 5 3.69 9.53 -10.88
CA ILE A 5 3.18 8.43 -10.06
C ILE A 5 4.14 7.24 -10.23
N ALA A 6 4.55 6.64 -9.11
CA ALA A 6 5.25 5.37 -9.07
C ALA A 6 4.34 4.26 -8.56
N VAL A 7 4.44 3.06 -9.14
CA VAL A 7 3.70 1.88 -8.69
C VAL A 7 4.67 0.79 -8.29
N VAL A 8 4.55 0.27 -7.08
CA VAL A 8 5.39 -0.81 -6.55
C VAL A 8 4.50 -2.03 -6.32
N GLY A 9 4.90 -3.18 -6.86
CA GLY A 9 4.18 -4.43 -6.64
C GLY A 9 4.44 -5.46 -7.75
N SER A 10 3.57 -6.47 -7.81
CA SER A 10 3.71 -7.55 -8.78
C SER A 10 3.51 -7.07 -10.23
N PRO A 11 4.09 -7.77 -11.23
CA PRO A 11 3.87 -7.44 -12.64
C PRO A 11 2.38 -7.47 -13.04
N GLU A 12 1.58 -8.34 -12.40
CA GLU A 12 0.13 -8.39 -12.62
C GLU A 12 -0.54 -7.11 -12.11
N PHE A 13 -0.17 -6.66 -10.92
CA PHE A 13 -0.69 -5.43 -10.32
C PHE A 13 -0.31 -4.18 -11.14
N THR A 14 0.93 -4.07 -11.58
CA THR A 14 1.44 -2.90 -12.31
C THR A 14 0.92 -2.80 -13.75
N THR A 15 0.41 -3.90 -14.33
CA THR A 15 -0.03 -3.96 -15.72
C THR A 15 -1.15 -2.96 -16.03
N GLY A 16 -2.14 -2.81 -15.14
CA GLY A 16 -3.25 -1.86 -15.33
C GLY A 16 -2.77 -0.41 -15.39
N PHE A 17 -1.84 -0.04 -14.51
CA PHE A 17 -1.26 1.30 -14.44
C PHE A 17 -0.41 1.63 -15.66
N ARG A 18 0.31 0.65 -16.19
CA ARG A 18 1.09 0.82 -17.42
C ARG A 18 0.19 1.15 -18.61
N LEU A 19 -0.97 0.50 -18.72
CA LEU A 19 -1.95 0.80 -19.75
C LEU A 19 -2.57 2.20 -19.57
N ALA A 20 -2.68 2.67 -18.33
CA ALA A 20 -3.15 4.01 -18.00
C ALA A 20 -2.09 5.11 -18.22
N GLY A 21 -0.88 4.76 -18.67
CA GLY A 21 0.18 5.72 -18.99
C GLY A 21 1.14 6.02 -17.84
N VAL A 22 1.08 5.28 -16.74
CA VAL A 22 2.07 5.39 -15.66
C VAL A 22 3.41 4.83 -16.12
N ARG A 23 4.49 5.60 -15.91
CA ARG A 23 5.82 5.31 -16.46
C ARG A 23 6.81 4.77 -15.44
N ARG A 24 6.63 5.09 -14.16
CA ARG A 24 7.53 4.67 -13.09
C ARG A 24 6.90 3.46 -12.39
N PHE A 25 7.60 2.33 -12.42
CA PHE A 25 7.12 1.10 -11.81
C PHE A 25 8.30 0.26 -11.31
N GLU A 26 8.14 -0.26 -10.11
CA GLU A 26 9.03 -1.27 -9.53
C GLU A 26 8.29 -2.60 -9.57
N ASN A 27 8.73 -3.49 -10.46
CA ASN A 27 8.13 -4.81 -10.62
C ASN A 27 8.84 -5.80 -9.69
N VAL A 28 8.11 -6.27 -8.69
CA VAL A 28 8.59 -7.24 -7.71
C VAL A 28 7.74 -8.50 -7.84
N PRO A 29 8.26 -9.59 -8.43
CA PRO A 29 7.55 -10.87 -8.52
C PRO A 29 7.10 -11.35 -7.13
N ASP A 30 5.97 -12.05 -7.06
CA ASP A 30 5.37 -12.47 -5.78
C ASP A 30 6.31 -13.40 -4.98
N ASP A 31 7.12 -14.21 -5.66
CA ASP A 31 8.11 -15.11 -5.06
C ASP A 31 9.40 -14.41 -4.60
N GLU A 32 9.60 -13.13 -4.95
CA GLU A 32 10.75 -12.31 -4.55
C GLU A 32 10.37 -11.17 -3.59
N LYS A 33 9.10 -11.07 -3.16
CA LYS A 33 8.60 -9.95 -2.33
C LYS A 33 9.38 -9.78 -1.03
N ASP A 34 9.62 -10.86 -0.31
CA ASP A 34 10.36 -10.85 0.96
C ASP A 34 11.75 -10.21 0.85
N GLU A 35 12.40 -10.35 -0.31
CA GLU A 35 13.79 -9.92 -0.51
C GLU A 35 13.90 -8.55 -1.19
N ARG A 36 12.91 -8.18 -2.01
CA ARG A 36 13.04 -7.07 -2.95
C ARG A 36 12.07 -5.93 -2.74
N LEU A 37 10.93 -6.18 -2.10
CA LEU A 37 9.88 -5.19 -1.97
C LEU A 37 10.32 -4.01 -1.10
N ASP A 38 11.09 -4.29 -0.05
CA ASP A 38 11.65 -3.28 0.86
C ASP A 38 12.54 -2.27 0.10
N ALA A 39 13.45 -2.78 -0.73
CA ALA A 39 14.34 -1.95 -1.55
C ALA A 39 13.56 -1.17 -2.63
N ALA A 40 12.56 -1.80 -3.25
CA ALA A 40 11.71 -1.16 -4.26
C ALA A 40 10.88 -0.01 -3.67
N ALA A 41 10.25 -0.22 -2.51
CA ALA A 41 9.50 0.81 -1.81
C ALA A 41 10.40 1.98 -1.39
N THR A 42 11.57 1.68 -0.82
CA THR A 42 12.57 2.70 -0.44
C THR A 42 12.99 3.54 -1.65
N ALA A 43 13.34 2.90 -2.77
CA ALA A 43 13.75 3.61 -3.98
C ALA A 43 12.65 4.53 -4.54
N ALA A 44 11.36 4.14 -4.40
CA ALA A 44 10.24 4.96 -4.83
C ALA A 44 9.97 6.15 -3.89
N LEU A 45 10.20 5.98 -2.58
CA LEU A 45 10.05 7.04 -1.57
C LEU A 45 11.17 8.09 -1.66
N GLU A 46 12.40 7.67 -1.97
CA GLU A 46 13.57 8.56 -2.06
C GLU A 46 13.65 9.35 -3.38
N ASP A 47 12.78 9.04 -4.36
CA ASP A 47 12.80 9.70 -5.66
C ASP A 47 12.06 11.04 -5.63
N GLU A 48 12.82 12.14 -5.69
CA GLU A 48 12.30 13.52 -5.73
C GLU A 48 11.38 13.81 -6.95
N GLY A 49 11.42 12.97 -7.99
CA GLY A 49 10.53 13.04 -9.14
C GLY A 49 9.16 12.41 -8.91
N VAL A 50 8.99 11.64 -7.83
CA VAL A 50 7.75 10.95 -7.48
C VAL A 50 6.95 11.79 -6.50
N GLY A 51 5.67 11.99 -6.80
CA GLY A 51 4.73 12.68 -5.91
C GLY A 51 3.72 11.74 -5.26
N ILE A 52 3.46 10.60 -5.90
CA ILE A 52 2.52 9.58 -5.42
C ILE A 52 3.15 8.20 -5.61
N VAL A 53 3.18 7.41 -4.55
CA VAL A 53 3.55 5.98 -4.59
C VAL A 53 2.28 5.15 -4.41
N VAL A 54 2.05 4.19 -5.30
CA VAL A 54 0.93 3.26 -5.22
C VAL A 54 1.46 1.87 -4.91
N MET A 55 0.89 1.21 -3.89
CA MET A 55 1.25 -0.14 -3.47
C MET A 55 0.00 -1.00 -3.30
N HIS A 56 0.16 -2.33 -3.31
CA HIS A 56 -0.90 -3.20 -2.80
C HIS A 56 -0.94 -3.14 -1.27
N ASP A 57 -2.11 -3.27 -0.64
CA ASP A 57 -2.21 -3.23 0.83
C ASP A 57 -1.53 -4.45 1.47
N ASP A 58 -1.79 -5.65 0.93
CA ASP A 58 -1.13 -6.90 1.33
C ASP A 58 0.41 -6.80 1.20
N ASP A 59 0.92 -6.02 0.23
CA ASP A 59 2.35 -5.86 0.01
C ASP A 59 3.06 -5.18 1.21
N LEU A 60 2.33 -4.43 2.04
CA LEU A 60 2.90 -3.82 3.25
C LEU A 60 3.42 -4.86 4.25
N GLU A 61 2.92 -6.11 4.25
CA GLU A 61 3.34 -7.16 5.19
C GLU A 61 4.77 -7.67 4.97
N TYR A 62 5.27 -7.52 3.75
CA TYR A 62 6.62 -7.91 3.35
C TYR A 62 7.65 -6.81 3.63
N LEU A 63 7.21 -5.60 3.98
CA LEU A 63 8.11 -4.48 4.29
C LEU A 63 8.74 -4.64 5.67
N SER A 64 9.99 -4.20 5.80
CA SER A 64 10.59 -4.03 7.11
C SER A 64 9.83 -2.99 7.93
N ARG A 65 9.95 -3.07 9.25
CA ARG A 65 9.26 -2.13 10.16
C ARG A 65 9.60 -0.67 9.88
N SER A 66 10.84 -0.40 9.48
CA SER A 66 11.30 0.95 9.16
C SER A 66 10.62 1.48 7.90
N VAL A 67 10.71 0.74 6.80
CA VAL A 67 10.11 1.16 5.52
C VAL A 67 8.58 1.24 5.61
N ARG A 68 7.94 0.31 6.32
CA ARG A 68 6.50 0.38 6.59
C ARG A 68 6.13 1.67 7.34
N GLN A 69 6.89 2.05 8.36
CA GLN A 69 6.65 3.31 9.08
C GLN A 69 6.85 4.53 8.17
N GLU A 70 7.86 4.51 7.29
CA GLU A 70 8.05 5.58 6.31
C GLU A 70 6.86 5.67 5.35
N VAL A 71 6.41 4.54 4.80
CA VAL A 71 5.22 4.48 3.95
C VAL A 71 3.98 5.05 4.64
N GLU A 72 3.72 4.66 5.90
CA GLU A 72 2.53 5.08 6.66
C GLU A 72 2.56 6.55 7.07
N THR A 73 3.75 7.14 7.19
CA THR A 73 3.93 8.52 7.70
C THR A 73 4.37 9.52 6.61
N SER A 74 4.69 9.04 5.41
CA SER A 74 5.16 9.86 4.30
C SER A 74 4.05 10.79 3.80
N VAL A 75 4.38 12.08 3.72
CA VAL A 75 3.51 13.13 3.17
C VAL A 75 3.95 13.51 1.75
N GLU A 76 5.24 13.39 1.46
CA GLU A 76 5.85 13.68 0.16
C GLU A 76 6.97 12.65 -0.09
N PRO A 77 6.75 11.65 -0.97
CA PRO A 77 5.56 11.40 -1.78
C PRO A 77 4.36 10.86 -0.97
N VAL A 78 3.14 11.10 -1.46
CA VAL A 78 1.91 10.55 -0.87
C VAL A 78 1.82 9.07 -1.21
N VAL A 79 1.71 8.20 -0.19
CA VAL A 79 1.53 6.77 -0.43
C VAL A 79 0.05 6.40 -0.41
N VAL A 80 -0.37 5.64 -1.42
CA VAL A 80 -1.73 5.13 -1.59
C VAL A 80 -1.67 3.61 -1.68
N THR A 81 -2.28 2.92 -0.73
CA THR A 81 -2.43 1.46 -0.81
C THR A 81 -3.78 1.08 -1.44
N ILE A 82 -3.74 0.08 -2.32
CA ILE A 82 -4.92 -0.43 -3.03
C ILE A 82 -5.06 -1.92 -2.72
N GLY A 83 -6.30 -2.36 -2.51
CA GLY A 83 -6.57 -3.76 -2.20
C GLY A 83 -6.89 -4.01 -0.74
N SER A 84 -7.33 -2.98 0.01
CA SER A 84 -8.01 -3.22 1.28
C SER A 84 -9.12 -4.22 1.01
N GLY A 85 -8.91 -5.42 1.57
CA GLY A 85 -9.64 -6.63 1.22
C GLY A 85 -11.14 -6.37 1.15
N THR A 86 -11.79 -7.06 0.23
CA THR A 86 -13.25 -7.20 0.16
C THR A 86 -13.92 -7.05 1.54
N GLY A 87 -14.47 -5.86 1.85
CA GLY A 87 -15.39 -5.61 2.97
C GLY A 87 -14.80 -5.24 4.34
N GLY A 88 -14.91 -3.96 4.72
CA GLY A 88 -15.32 -3.54 6.08
C GLY A 88 -14.39 -3.78 7.30
N GLY A 89 -13.25 -4.45 7.18
CA GLY A 89 -12.39 -4.80 8.33
C GLY A 89 -11.60 -3.62 8.92
N GLY A 90 -10.88 -2.87 8.09
CA GLY A 90 -9.97 -1.80 8.57
C GLY A 90 -10.69 -0.67 9.30
N LEU A 91 -11.88 -0.28 8.84
CA LEU A 91 -12.71 0.72 9.52
C LEU A 91 -13.28 0.18 10.84
N ARG A 92 -13.67 -1.09 10.89
CA ARG A 92 -14.15 -1.76 12.12
C ARG A 92 -13.05 -1.81 13.17
N ASP A 93 -11.83 -2.17 12.80
CA ASP A 93 -10.70 -2.21 13.74
C ASP A 93 -10.29 -0.81 14.22
N GLN A 94 -10.38 0.19 13.35
CA GLN A 94 -10.19 1.60 13.73
C GLN A 94 -11.29 2.09 14.69
N ILE A 95 -12.56 1.76 14.44
CA ILE A 95 -13.69 2.10 15.32
C ILE A 95 -13.56 1.39 16.68
N LYS A 96 -13.24 0.10 16.67
CA LYS A 96 -13.06 -0.72 17.88
C LYS A 96 -11.90 -0.22 18.73
N ARG A 97 -10.79 0.19 18.12
CA ARG A 97 -9.63 0.76 18.83
C ARG A 97 -9.89 2.18 19.35
N ALA A 98 -10.70 2.98 18.66
CA ALA A 98 -11.00 4.35 19.06
C ALA A 98 -12.10 4.47 20.12
N ILE A 99 -13.12 3.60 20.08
CA ILE A 99 -14.31 3.70 20.94
C ILE A 99 -14.36 2.55 21.97
N GLY A 100 -13.61 1.47 21.75
CA GLY A 100 -13.52 0.33 22.69
C GLY A 100 -14.71 -0.63 22.65
N ILE A 101 -15.61 -0.48 21.68
CA ILE A 101 -16.81 -1.31 21.51
C ILE A 101 -16.98 -1.73 20.05
N ASP A 102 -17.48 -2.95 19.84
CA ASP A 102 -17.82 -3.49 18.52
C ASP A 102 -19.33 -3.33 18.31
N LEU A 103 -19.74 -2.56 17.30
CA LEU A 103 -21.14 -2.15 17.11
C LEU A 103 -21.96 -3.14 16.27
N MET A 104 -21.42 -4.31 15.94
CA MET A 104 -22.05 -5.30 15.05
C MET A 104 -22.23 -6.69 15.69
N ASP A 105 -22.23 -6.76 17.03
CA ASP A 105 -22.41 -8.03 17.78
C ASP A 105 -23.90 -8.48 17.90
N GLU A 106 -24.86 -7.79 17.27
CA GLU A 106 -26.30 -8.03 17.53
C GLU A 106 -27.04 -8.98 16.55
N ASP A 107 -26.35 -9.73 15.69
CA ASP A 107 -27.03 -10.60 14.70
C ASP A 107 -26.76 -12.13 14.85
N GLU A 108 -26.37 -12.63 16.03
CA GLU A 108 -26.17 -14.08 16.26
C GLU A 108 -26.99 -14.70 17.41
N GLU A 109 -28.00 -14.02 17.96
CA GLU A 109 -28.99 -14.67 18.84
C GLU A 109 -30.38 -14.73 18.19
N SER A 110 -30.66 -15.83 17.48
CA SER A 110 -32.02 -16.31 17.17
C SER A 110 -32.04 -17.83 17.03
#